data_AF-F2JPI7-F1
#
_entry.id   AF-F2JPI7-F1
#
_cell.length_a   1.000
_cell.length_b   1.000
_cell.length_c   1.000
_cell.angle_alpha   90.00
_cell.angle_beta   90.00
_cell.angle_gamma   90.00
#
_symmetry.space_group_name_H-M   'P 1'
#
loop_
_entity.id
_entity.type
_entity.pdbx_description
1 polymer ?
#
loop_
_entity_poly.entity_id
_entity_poly.type
_entity_poly.pdbx_seq_one_letter_code
_entity_poly.pdbx_strand_id
1 'polypeptide(L)'
;MKELFKRFKQLTGIKYTELAEVLGVTKQAVDKSMNNYSITHVNANKWLLTQKIDEAIEDHSKQILELEKLKQEIKEFKVDL
;
A
#
# COMPACT_ATOMS: atom_id res chain seq x y z
N MET A 1 7.82 -15.05 -0.49
CA MET A 1 7.71 -13.59 -0.66
C MET A 1 6.75 -13.20 -1.79
N LYS A 2 6.87 -13.80 -2.98
CA LYS A 2 6.02 -13.52 -4.15
C LYS A 2 4.50 -13.52 -3.91
N GLU A 3 3.96 -14.54 -3.23
CA GLU A 3 2.52 -14.60 -2.92
C GLU A 3 2.07 -13.50 -1.94
N LEU A 4 2.89 -13.22 -0.93
CA LEU A 4 2.63 -12.10 -0.01
C LEU A 4 2.67 -10.76 -0.76
N PHE A 5 3.61 -10.60 -1.71
CA PHE A 5 3.66 -9.40 -2.55
C PHE A 5 2.43 -9.27 -3.45
N LYS A 6 1.91 -10.37 -4.02
CA LYS A 6 0.68 -10.35 -4.80
C LYS A 6 -0.50 -9.83 -3.97
N ARG A 7 -0.61 -10.30 -2.72
CA ARG A 7 -1.65 -9.87 -1.79
C ARG A 7 -1.45 -8.42 -1.32
N PHE A 8 -0.21 -8.02 -1.05
CA PHE A 8 0.18 -6.63 -0.80
C PHE A 8 -0.29 -5.72 -1.94
N LYS A 9 0.10 -6.01 -3.18
CA LYS A 9 -0.29 -5.24 -4.37
C LYS A 9 -1.82 -5.16 -4.54
N GLN A 10 -2.55 -6.23 -4.23
CA GLN A 10 -4.02 -6.23 -4.34
C GLN A 10 -4.66 -5.26 -3.34
N LEU A 11 -4.12 -5.16 -2.13
CA LEU A 11 -4.68 -4.33 -1.06
C LEU A 11 -4.23 -2.88 -1.15
N THR A 12 -2.96 -2.64 -1.48
CA THR A 12 -2.37 -1.29 -1.50
C THR A 12 -2.34 -0.65 -2.88
N GLY A 13 -2.50 -1.44 -3.95
CA GLY A 13 -2.30 -0.99 -5.33
C GLY A 13 -0.82 -0.88 -5.75
N ILE A 14 0.12 -0.89 -4.79
CA ILE A 14 1.54 -0.60 -5.01
C ILE A 14 2.21 -1.70 -5.84
N LYS A 15 2.85 -1.30 -6.93
CA LYS A 15 3.56 -2.16 -7.89
C LYS A 15 5.07 -2.12 -7.65
N TYR A 16 5.79 -3.07 -8.25
CA TYR A 16 7.26 -3.05 -8.26
C TYR A 16 7.87 -1.80 -8.88
N THR A 17 7.18 -1.12 -9.79
CA THR A 17 7.65 0.14 -10.36
C THR A 17 7.70 1.24 -9.31
N GLU A 18 6.66 1.35 -8.50
CA GLU A 18 6.57 2.35 -7.43
C GLU A 18 7.59 2.06 -6.32
N LEU A 19 7.76 0.79 -5.95
CA LEU A 19 8.83 0.42 -5.01
C LEU A 19 10.23 0.71 -5.58
N ALA A 20 10.43 0.50 -6.88
CA ALA A 20 11.71 0.77 -7.53
C ALA A 20 12.02 2.27 -7.52
N GLU A 21 11.02 3.12 -7.77
CA GLU A 21 11.14 4.58 -7.68
C GLU A 21 11.50 5.04 -6.27
N VAL A 22 10.81 4.54 -5.24
CA VAL A 22 11.10 4.86 -3.82
C VAL A 22 12.54 4.47 -3.44
N LEU A 23 13.02 3.35 -3.95
CA LEU A 23 14.35 2.83 -3.63
C LEU A 23 15.46 3.39 -4.53
N GLY A 24 15.13 4.14 -5.60
CA GLY A 24 16.11 4.60 -6.59
C GLY A 24 16.78 3.46 -7.37
N VAL A 25 16.08 2.35 -7.59
CA VAL A 25 16.58 1.17 -8.30
C VAL A 25 15.71 0.82 -9.50
N THR A 26 16.08 -0.21 -10.27
CA THR A 26 15.26 -0.69 -11.37
C THR A 26 14.17 -1.65 -10.87
N LYS A 27 13.03 -1.71 -11.57
CA LYS A 27 11.98 -2.72 -11.33
C LYS A 27 12.54 -4.15 -11.33
N GLN A 28 13.53 -4.43 -12.18
CA GLN A 28 14.18 -5.73 -12.25
C GLN A 28 14.99 -6.04 -10.99
N ALA A 29 15.62 -5.03 -10.37
CA ALA A 29 16.31 -5.21 -9.09
C ALA A 29 15.33 -5.55 -7.96
N VAL A 30 14.17 -4.90 -7.92
CA VAL A 30 13.10 -5.23 -6.96
C VAL A 30 12.59 -6.67 -7.17
N ASP A 31 12.31 -7.05 -8.41
CA ASP A 31 11.87 -8.42 -8.72
C ASP A 31 12.93 -9.47 -8.34
N LYS A 32 14.21 -9.22 -8.65
CA LYS A 32 15.31 -10.08 -8.21
C LYS A 32 15.40 -10.19 -6.69
N SER A 33 15.27 -9.07 -5.96
CA SER A 33 15.27 -9.07 -4.49
C SER A 33 14.10 -9.90 -3.95
N MET A 34 12.90 -9.74 -4.52
CA MET A 34 11.68 -10.45 -4.07
C MET A 34 11.71 -11.96 -4.35
N ASN A 35 12.52 -12.40 -5.31
CA ASN A 35 12.77 -13.82 -5.59
C ASN A 35 14.06 -14.34 -4.92
N ASN A 36 14.77 -13.52 -4.14
CA ASN A 36 15.96 -13.94 -3.41
C ASN A 36 15.60 -14.44 -2.00
N TYR A 37 16.03 -15.65 -1.69
CA TYR A 37 15.73 -16.36 -0.43
C TYR A 37 16.79 -16.18 0.64
N SER A 38 17.85 -15.40 0.40
CA SER A 38 18.82 -15.10 1.45
C SER A 38 18.15 -14.32 2.58
N ILE A 39 18.58 -14.57 3.81
CA ILE A 39 17.98 -13.97 5.00
C ILE A 39 18.02 -12.43 4.94
N THR A 40 19.09 -11.87 4.38
CA THR A 40 19.26 -10.43 4.21
C THR A 40 18.19 -9.85 3.29
N HIS A 41 17.97 -10.45 2.11
CA HIS A 41 16.95 -9.98 1.17
C HIS A 41 15.55 -10.16 1.72
N VAL A 42 15.28 -11.31 2.37
CA VAL A 42 13.97 -11.57 2.99
C VAL A 42 13.66 -10.54 4.07
N ASN A 43 14.61 -10.23 4.95
CA ASN A 43 14.40 -9.27 6.03
C ASN A 43 14.26 -7.84 5.49
N ALA A 44 15.08 -7.45 4.51
CA ALA A 44 14.97 -6.15 3.86
C ALA A 44 13.61 -5.96 3.17
N ASN A 45 13.15 -6.97 2.40
CA ASN A 45 11.86 -6.92 1.73
C ASN A 45 10.69 -6.90 2.73
N LYS A 46 10.77 -7.67 3.83
CA LYS A 46 9.76 -7.63 4.89
C LYS A 46 9.64 -6.24 5.48
N TRP A 47 10.77 -5.65 5.88
CA TRP A 47 10.80 -4.31 6.47
C TRP A 47 10.17 -3.29 5.52
N LEU A 48 10.58 -3.28 4.25
CA LEU A 48 10.05 -2.36 3.24
C LEU A 48 8.53 -2.51 3.07
N LEU A 49 8.05 -3.75 2.90
CA LEU A 49 6.63 -4.00 2.69
C LEU A 49 5.80 -3.62 3.92
N THR A 50 6.29 -3.87 5.13
CA THR A 50 5.60 -3.46 6.36
C THR A 50 5.47 -1.95 6.44
N GLN A 51 6.54 -1.18 6.17
CA GLN A 51 6.45 0.29 6.16
C GLN A 51 5.42 0.79 5.15
N LYS A 52 5.38 0.20 3.94
CA LYS A 52 4.36 0.57 2.93
C LYS A 52 2.95 0.12 3.30
N ILE A 53 2.81 -0.93 4.09
CA ILE A 53 1.51 -1.34 4.65
C ILE A 53 1.06 -0.33 5.70
N ASP A 54 1.96 0.13 6.58
CA ASP A 54 1.65 1.12 7.61
C ASP A 54 1.17 2.44 6.97
N GLU A 55 1.87 2.92 5.94
CA GLU A 55 1.46 4.09 5.14
C GLU A 55 0.05 3.88 4.52
N ALA A 56 -0.18 2.73 3.90
CA ALA A 56 -1.48 2.42 3.28
C ALA A 56 -2.63 2.32 4.31
N ILE A 57 -2.36 1.80 5.51
CA ILE A 57 -3.34 1.75 6.61
C ILE A 57 -3.70 3.17 7.04
N GLU A 58 -2.72 4.07 7.15
CA GLU A 58 -2.97 5.46 7.51
C GLU A 58 -3.84 6.17 6.46
N ASP A 59 -3.49 6.01 5.18
CA ASP A 59 -4.25 6.60 4.07
C ASP A 59 -5.68 6.07 3.99
N HIS A 60 -5.87 4.76 4.15
CA HIS A 60 -7.22 4.18 4.19
C HIS A 60 -8.01 4.63 5.42
N SER A 61 -7.36 4.81 6.57
CA SER A 61 -8.03 5.34 7.77
C SER A 61 -8.52 6.76 7.56
N LYS A 62 -7.72 7.62 6.90
CA LYS A 62 -8.14 8.97 6.50
C LYS A 62 -9.32 8.92 5.52
N GLN A 63 -9.26 8.05 4.52
CA GLN A 63 -10.36 7.88 3.56
C GLN A 63 -11.66 7.43 4.24
N ILE A 64 -11.58 6.50 5.21
CA ILE A 64 -12.75 6.07 5.99
C ILE A 64 -13.36 7.27 6.73
N LEU A 65 -12.55 8.10 7.39
CA LEU A 65 -13.04 9.29 8.10
C LEU A 65 -13.73 10.27 7.16
N GLU A 66 -13.19 10.52 5.96
CA GLU A 66 -13.83 11.39 4.97
C GLU A 66 -15.16 10.81 4.45
N LEU A 67 -15.22 9.49 4.24
CA LEU A 67 -16.47 8.82 3.85
C LEU A 67 -17.52 8.86 4.97
N GLU A 68 -17.12 8.76 6.23
CA GLU A 68 -18.02 8.90 7.37
C GLU A 68 -18.60 10.31 7.47
N LYS A 69 -17.77 11.35 7.26
CA LYS A 69 -18.24 12.75 7.19
C LYS A 69 -19.22 12.95 6.05
N LEU A 70 -18.87 12.52 4.84
CA LEU A 70 -19.75 12.64 3.67
C LEU A 70 -21.08 11.91 3.89
N LYS A 71 -21.05 10.72 4.50
CA LYS A 71 -22.25 9.97 4.87
C LYS A 71 -23.14 10.76 5.82
N GLN A 72 -22.56 11.51 6.75
CA GLN A 72 -23.31 12.36 7.67
C GLN A 72 -23.89 13.58 6.97
N GLU A 73 -23.11 14.26 6.13
CA GLU A 73 -23.58 15.39 5.32
C GLU A 73 -24.79 15.01 4.45
N ILE A 74 -24.73 13.85 3.79
CA ILE A 74 -25.84 13.33 2.97
C ILE A 74 -27.09 13.05 3.83
N LYS A 75 -26.94 12.54 5.06
CA LYS A 75 -28.07 12.30 5.96
C LYS A 75 -28.74 13.59 6.44
N GLU A 76 -27.95 14.64 6.62
CA GLU A 76 -28.42 15.94 7.11
C GLU A 76 -28.91 16.85 6.00
N PHE A 77 -28.61 16.51 4.74
CA PHE A 77 -29.05 17.27 3.58
C PHE A 77 -30.59 17.34 3.50
N LYS A 78 -31.11 18.57 3.55
CA LYS A 78 -32.53 18.87 3.36
C LYS A 78 -32.70 19.66 2.07
N VAL A 79 -33.74 19.33 1.32
CA VAL A 79 -34.19 20.11 0.16
C VAL A 79 -35.24 21.10 0.68
N ASP A 80 -34.96 22.40 0.58
CA ASP A 80 -35.99 23.41 0.77
C ASP A 80 -36.91 23.39 -0.46
N LEU A 81 -38.16 22.97 -0.25
CA LEU A 81 -39.24 22.97 -1.24
C LEU A 81 -40.05 24.26 -1.16
#